data_AF-A0A7C4Q3W0-F1
#
_entry.id   AF-A0A7C4Q3W0-F1
#
_cell.length_a   1.000
_cell.length_b   1.000
_cell.length_c   1.000
_cell.angle_alpha   90.00
_cell.angle_beta   90.00
_cell.angle_gamma   90.00
#
_symmetry.space_group_name_H-M   'P 1'
#
loop_
_entity.id
_entity.type
_entity.pdbx_description
1 polymer ?
#
loop_
_entity_poly.entity_id
_entity_poly.type
_entity_poly.pdbx_seq_one_letter_code
_entity_poly.pdbx_strand_id
1 'polypeptide(L)'
;MSKEIQILKNRKEIIGAEITDEKIDLYIKFLNTMIPQEENYFSIIYALEKISQDTGFTIKSFKIDLKASKQGKLKLSIDGYGNKESFLNFLKKYKFFGGRLITAEDITLSEEDLTGNKIDLNFYSMKIEPNVTSFTDTQLTNLSKDLSEIESLTKKINFSFKSEEDNNKIENYPKKTNPF
;
A
#
# COMPACT_ATOMS: atom_id res chain seq x y z
N MET A 1 19.61 -42.16 11.06
CA MET A 1 19.78 -40.80 10.49
C MET A 1 18.94 -40.68 9.23
N SER A 2 17.66 -40.26 9.28
CA SER A 2 16.80 -40.56 8.11
C SER A 2 15.69 -39.59 7.71
N LYS A 3 15.22 -38.67 8.55
CA LYS A 3 14.10 -37.80 8.14
C LYS A 3 14.33 -36.35 8.52
N GLU A 4 14.76 -36.12 9.76
CA GLU A 4 15.06 -34.79 10.28
C GLU A 4 16.23 -34.11 9.54
N ILE A 5 17.33 -34.83 9.31
CA ILE A 5 18.46 -34.33 8.51
C ILE A 5 18.02 -33.98 7.07
N GLN A 6 17.09 -34.74 6.50
CA GLN A 6 16.61 -34.52 5.14
C GLN A 6 15.65 -33.32 5.05
N ILE A 7 14.80 -33.14 6.07
CA ILE A 7 13.98 -31.93 6.25
C ILE A 7 14.88 -30.70 6.37
N LEU A 8 15.94 -30.76 7.18
CA LEU A 8 16.87 -29.65 7.36
C LEU A 8 17.66 -29.34 6.08
N LYS A 9 18.06 -30.35 5.30
CA LYS A 9 18.69 -30.15 3.98
C LYS A 9 17.74 -29.48 2.98
N ASN A 10 16.51 -29.98 2.86
CA ASN A 10 15.50 -29.36 1.99
C ASN A 10 15.22 -27.91 2.39
N ARG A 11 15.14 -27.61 3.70
CA ARG A 11 14.99 -26.22 4.18
C ARG A 11 16.15 -25.34 3.77
N LYS A 12 17.39 -25.81 3.95
CA LYS A 12 18.59 -25.09 3.56
C LYS A 12 18.64 -24.84 2.05
N GLU A 13 18.24 -25.82 1.25
CA GLU A 13 18.18 -25.68 -0.22
C GLU A 13 17.10 -24.69 -0.66
N ILE A 14 15.89 -24.72 -0.08
CA ILE A 14 14.82 -23.76 -0.39
C ILE A 14 15.26 -22.33 -0.06
N ILE A 15 15.79 -22.12 1.15
CA ILE A 15 16.26 -20.79 1.58
C ILE A 15 17.41 -20.32 0.68
N GLY A 16 18.38 -21.19 0.39
CA GLY A 16 19.56 -20.83 -0.40
C GLY A 16 19.31 -20.68 -1.91
N ALA A 17 18.29 -21.32 -2.47
CA ALA A 17 17.99 -21.26 -3.91
C ALA A 17 16.99 -20.15 -4.28
N GLU A 18 16.05 -19.82 -3.39
CA GLU A 18 14.95 -18.91 -3.72
C GLU A 18 15.11 -17.50 -3.11
N ILE A 19 15.90 -17.37 -2.04
CA ILE A 19 15.95 -16.18 -1.20
C ILE A 19 17.36 -15.59 -1.18
N THR A 20 17.55 -14.48 -1.90
CA THR A 20 18.74 -13.63 -1.76
C THR A 20 18.42 -12.46 -0.83
N ASP A 21 19.43 -11.92 -0.15
CA ASP A 21 19.26 -10.74 0.73
C ASP A 21 18.61 -9.57 -0.05
N GLU A 22 19.03 -9.37 -1.31
CA GLU A 22 18.45 -8.35 -2.20
C GLU A 22 16.95 -8.56 -2.46
N LYS A 23 16.51 -9.81 -2.66
CA LYS A 23 15.08 -10.12 -2.86
C LYS A 23 14.29 -9.92 -1.57
N ILE A 24 14.86 -10.30 -0.42
CA ILE A 24 14.23 -10.05 0.89
C ILE A 24 14.02 -8.55 1.08
N ASP A 25 15.06 -7.75 0.86
CA ASP A 25 14.99 -6.30 1.02
C ASP A 25 13.94 -5.69 0.09
N LEU A 26 13.90 -6.13 -1.17
CA LEU A 26 12.89 -5.70 -2.13
C LEU A 26 11.46 -6.04 -1.65
N TYR A 27 11.24 -7.26 -1.17
CA TYR A 27 9.92 -7.70 -0.70
C TYR A 27 9.51 -6.97 0.58
N ILE A 28 10.44 -6.75 1.52
CA ILE A 28 10.19 -5.97 2.72
C ILE A 28 9.81 -4.53 2.34
N LYS A 29 10.58 -3.88 1.45
CA LYS A 29 10.27 -2.52 0.99
C LYS A 29 8.92 -2.46 0.29
N PHE A 30 8.62 -3.43 -0.57
CA PHE A 30 7.32 -3.52 -1.25
C PHE A 30 6.16 -3.67 -0.26
N LEU A 31 6.24 -4.62 0.66
CA LEU A 31 5.18 -4.88 1.65
C LEU A 31 5.00 -3.70 2.61
N ASN A 32 6.10 -3.12 3.11
CA ASN A 32 6.05 -1.94 3.99
C ASN A 32 5.50 -0.70 3.28
N THR A 33 5.65 -0.61 1.96
CA THR A 33 5.05 0.49 1.21
C THR A 33 3.55 0.24 0.99
N MET A 34 3.16 -1.01 0.70
CA MET A 34 1.77 -1.41 0.50
C MET A 34 0.93 -1.32 1.77
N ILE A 35 1.48 -1.77 2.89
CA ILE A 35 0.84 -1.81 4.21
C ILE A 35 1.87 -1.26 5.22
N PRO A 36 1.94 0.06 5.40
CA PRO A 36 2.89 0.65 6.34
C PRO A 36 2.57 0.26 7.78
N GLN A 37 3.56 0.44 8.68
CA GLN A 37 3.36 0.16 10.10
C GLN A 37 2.29 1.06 10.73
N GLU A 38 2.20 2.30 10.27
CA GLU A 38 1.21 3.28 10.66
C GLU A 38 0.71 4.03 9.43
N GLU A 39 -0.60 4.27 9.36
CA GLU A 39 -1.17 5.17 8.36
C GLU A 39 -1.17 6.60 8.86
N ASN A 40 -0.73 7.52 8.00
CA ASN A 40 -0.77 8.95 8.25
C ASN A 40 -1.65 9.62 7.21
N TYR A 41 -2.55 10.47 7.69
CA TYR A 41 -3.42 11.31 6.89
C TYR A 41 -2.69 12.10 5.80
N PHE A 42 -1.51 12.66 6.06
CA PHE A 42 -0.75 13.40 5.03
C PHE A 42 -0.31 12.51 3.87
N SER A 43 0.19 11.31 4.17
CA SER A 43 0.58 10.32 3.15
C SER A 43 -0.60 9.87 2.30
N ILE A 44 -1.77 9.71 2.93
CA ILE A 44 -3.02 9.37 2.26
C ILE A 44 -3.47 10.49 1.32
N ILE A 45 -3.47 11.74 1.79
CA ILE A 45 -3.83 12.88 0.93
C ILE A 45 -2.87 12.97 -0.25
N TYR A 46 -1.57 12.85 -0.02
CA TYR A 46 -0.59 12.91 -1.10
C TYR A 46 -0.84 11.83 -2.17
N ALA A 47 -1.14 10.60 -1.74
CA ALA A 47 -1.53 9.53 -2.66
C ALA A 47 -2.81 9.87 -3.45
N LEU A 48 -3.81 10.45 -2.77
CA LEU A 48 -5.08 10.86 -3.38
C LEU A 48 -4.92 12.04 -4.37
N GLU A 49 -4.08 13.02 -4.07
CA GLU A 49 -3.76 14.13 -4.96
C GLU A 49 -3.05 13.63 -6.22
N LYS A 50 -2.11 12.70 -6.05
CA LYS A 50 -1.37 12.12 -7.16
C LYS A 50 -2.25 11.29 -8.08
N ILE A 51 -3.20 10.51 -7.56
CA ILE A 51 -4.15 9.78 -8.42
C ILE A 51 -5.12 10.75 -9.10
N SER A 52 -5.52 11.81 -8.41
CA SER A 52 -6.36 12.86 -8.98
C SER A 52 -5.68 13.49 -10.21
N GLN A 53 -4.38 13.82 -10.09
CA GLN A 53 -3.56 14.33 -11.19
C GLN A 53 -3.41 13.32 -12.35
N ASP A 54 -3.14 12.06 -12.05
CA ASP A 54 -2.88 11.02 -13.06
C ASP A 54 -4.16 10.54 -13.79
N THR A 55 -5.33 10.71 -13.20
CA THR A 55 -6.60 10.22 -13.74
C THR A 55 -7.50 11.32 -14.27
N GLY A 56 -7.23 12.59 -13.93
CA GLY A 56 -8.09 13.73 -14.24
C GLY A 56 -9.35 13.80 -13.37
N PHE A 57 -9.56 12.84 -12.46
CA PHE A 57 -10.67 12.88 -11.52
C PHE A 57 -10.32 13.84 -10.36
N THR A 58 -11.04 14.95 -10.25
CA THR A 58 -10.73 15.99 -9.25
C THR A 58 -11.39 15.66 -7.91
N ILE A 59 -10.58 15.52 -6.86
CA ILE A 59 -11.07 15.31 -5.50
C ILE A 59 -11.38 16.69 -4.89
N LYS A 60 -12.66 16.92 -4.58
CA LYS A 60 -13.16 18.17 -3.99
C LYS A 60 -12.97 18.18 -2.48
N SER A 61 -13.23 17.05 -1.83
CA SER A 61 -13.08 16.93 -0.37
C SER A 61 -12.83 15.49 0.04
N PHE A 62 -12.29 15.35 1.24
CA PHE A 62 -12.17 14.08 1.93
C PHE A 62 -12.76 14.21 3.34
N LYS A 63 -13.27 13.11 3.88
CA LYS A 63 -13.78 13.01 5.24
C LYS A 63 -13.28 11.73 5.87
N ILE A 64 -12.49 11.84 6.93
CA ILE A 64 -12.05 10.68 7.70
C ILE A 64 -13.19 10.24 8.60
N ASP A 65 -13.52 8.95 8.57
CA ASP A 65 -14.45 8.36 9.53
C ASP A 65 -13.65 7.75 10.68
N LEU A 66 -13.41 8.55 11.73
CA LEU A 66 -12.69 8.12 12.93
C LEU A 66 -13.43 7.02 13.70
N LYS A 67 -14.76 6.91 13.59
CA LYS A 67 -15.55 5.89 14.29
C LYS A 67 -15.46 4.55 13.58
N ALA A 68 -15.42 4.55 12.25
CA ALA A 68 -15.25 3.34 11.44
C ALA A 68 -13.78 2.94 11.27
N SER A 69 -12.85 3.85 11.55
CA SER A 69 -11.42 3.57 11.61
C SER A 69 -11.09 2.77 12.87
N LYS A 70 -10.28 1.72 12.72
CA LYS A 70 -9.85 0.82 13.79
C LYS A 70 -8.34 0.66 13.74
N GLN A 71 -7.76 0.01 14.76
CA GLN A 71 -6.35 -0.35 14.71
C GLN A 71 -6.05 -1.13 13.41
N GLY A 72 -5.09 -0.64 12.63
CA GLY A 72 -4.70 -1.21 11.34
C GLY A 72 -5.61 -0.89 10.14
N LYS A 73 -6.65 -0.07 10.30
CA LYS A 73 -7.53 0.35 9.19
C LYS A 73 -8.03 1.79 9.35
N LEU A 74 -7.75 2.64 8.37
CA LEU A 74 -8.29 4.00 8.30
C LEU A 74 -9.36 4.07 7.20
N LYS A 75 -10.57 4.52 7.57
CA LYS A 75 -11.68 4.73 6.62
C LYS A 75 -11.81 6.20 6.27
N LEU A 76 -11.92 6.50 4.98
CA LEU A 76 -12.03 7.85 4.44
C LEU A 76 -13.02 7.88 3.27
N SER A 77 -13.92 8.85 3.25
CA SER A 77 -14.77 9.15 2.10
C SER A 77 -14.12 10.25 1.27
N ILE A 78 -14.07 10.09 -0.05
CA ILE A 78 -13.77 11.18 -0.99
C ILE A 78 -15.03 11.61 -1.72
N ASP A 79 -15.15 12.90 -1.98
CA ASP A 79 -16.12 13.50 -2.89
C ASP A 79 -15.34 14.16 -4.02
N GLY A 80 -15.69 13.86 -5.26
CA GLY A 80 -15.01 14.40 -6.43
C GLY A 80 -15.89 14.50 -7.66
N TYR A 81 -15.32 15.08 -8.70
CA TYR A 81 -15.96 15.32 -9.98
C TYR A 81 -15.00 15.07 -11.13
N GLY A 82 -15.56 14.78 -12.30
CA GLY A 82 -14.81 14.53 -13.52
C GLY A 82 -15.73 13.90 -14.56
N ASN A 83 -15.25 13.80 -15.80
CA ASN A 83 -16.00 13.08 -16.82
C ASN A 83 -15.98 11.55 -16.53
N LYS A 84 -16.87 10.82 -17.19
CA LYS A 84 -17.02 9.36 -17.02
C LYS A 84 -15.69 8.61 -17.20
N GLU A 85 -14.88 9.02 -18.16
CA GLU A 85 -13.58 8.41 -18.42
C GLU A 85 -12.60 8.61 -17.26
N SER A 86 -12.51 9.83 -16.73
CA SER A 86 -11.65 10.19 -15.60
C SER A 86 -12.03 9.39 -14.36
N PHE A 87 -13.32 9.27 -14.07
CA PHE A 87 -13.82 8.47 -12.97
C PHE A 87 -13.52 6.97 -13.13
N LEU A 88 -13.74 6.41 -14.33
CA LEU A 88 -13.39 5.02 -14.61
C LEU A 88 -11.87 4.78 -14.51
N ASN A 89 -11.05 5.74 -14.93
CA ASN A 89 -9.60 5.67 -14.80
C ASN A 89 -9.18 5.70 -13.33
N PHE A 90 -9.82 6.52 -12.50
CA PHE A 90 -9.67 6.49 -11.04
C PHE A 90 -9.99 5.10 -10.49
N LEU A 91 -11.16 4.53 -10.82
CA LEU A 91 -11.58 3.22 -10.34
C LEU A 91 -10.67 2.07 -10.78
N LYS A 92 -9.99 2.19 -11.92
CA LYS A 92 -9.00 1.21 -12.38
C LYS A 92 -7.68 1.29 -11.60
N LYS A 93 -7.30 2.49 -11.14
CA LYS A 93 -5.96 2.73 -10.57
C LYS A 93 -5.92 2.82 -9.05
N TYR A 94 -7.02 3.17 -8.36
CA TYR A 94 -7.00 3.49 -6.93
C TYR A 94 -6.43 2.38 -6.04
N LYS A 95 -6.62 1.11 -6.40
CA LYS A 95 -6.30 -0.04 -5.53
C LYS A 95 -4.84 -0.13 -5.08
N PHE A 96 -3.92 0.42 -5.89
CA PHE A 96 -2.47 0.31 -5.69
C PHE A 96 -1.75 1.65 -5.83
N PHE A 97 -2.47 2.75 -5.62
CA PHE A 97 -1.94 4.07 -5.90
C PHE A 97 -1.13 4.64 -4.72
N GLY A 98 -0.05 5.38 -5.01
CA GLY A 98 0.88 5.88 -3.99
C GLY A 98 1.68 4.75 -3.32
N GLY A 99 1.71 3.58 -3.95
CA GLY A 99 2.33 2.37 -3.41
C GLY A 99 1.56 1.76 -2.24
N ARG A 100 0.33 2.20 -1.95
CA ARG A 100 -0.51 1.74 -0.84
C ARG A 100 -1.57 0.76 -1.32
N LEU A 101 -1.91 -0.21 -0.47
CA LEU A 101 -3.10 -1.03 -0.65
C LEU A 101 -4.35 -0.24 -0.24
N ILE A 102 -5.25 -0.02 -1.19
CA ILE A 102 -6.51 0.71 -0.97
C ILE A 102 -7.67 -0.18 -1.43
N THR A 103 -8.73 -0.24 -0.63
CA THR A 103 -9.99 -0.89 -1.03
C THR A 103 -11.14 0.10 -1.01
N ALA A 104 -12.11 -0.07 -1.91
CA ALA A 104 -13.35 0.69 -1.88
C ALA A 104 -14.45 -0.14 -1.21
N GLU A 105 -15.25 0.50 -0.36
CA GLU A 105 -16.38 -0.11 0.34
C GLU A 105 -17.69 0.25 -0.33
N ASP A 106 -17.87 1.52 -0.68
CA ASP A 106 -19.06 2.02 -1.34
C ASP A 106 -18.68 3.06 -2.40
N ILE A 107 -19.45 3.09 -3.48
CA ILE A 107 -19.28 4.00 -4.61
C ILE A 107 -20.66 4.55 -4.99
N THR A 108 -20.86 5.84 -4.79
CA THR A 108 -22.07 6.55 -5.18
C THR A 108 -21.78 7.45 -6.38
N LEU A 109 -22.54 7.27 -7.46
CA LEU A 109 -22.49 8.10 -8.66
C LEU A 109 -23.70 9.03 -8.70
N SER A 110 -23.49 10.31 -9.03
CA SER A 110 -24.59 11.22 -9.34
C SER A 110 -24.80 11.28 -10.86
N GLU A 111 -25.99 10.91 -11.33
CA GLU A 111 -26.29 10.76 -12.76
C GLU A 111 -26.50 12.10 -13.50
N GLU A 112 -26.91 13.15 -12.78
CA GLU A 112 -27.32 14.40 -13.44
C GLU A 112 -26.15 15.23 -13.97
N ASP A 113 -24.96 15.19 -13.35
CA ASP A 113 -23.80 16.00 -13.80
C ASP A 113 -22.42 15.36 -13.54
N LEU A 114 -22.35 14.13 -13.01
CA LEU A 114 -21.10 13.53 -12.46
C LEU A 114 -20.38 14.44 -11.45
N THR A 115 -21.09 15.42 -10.90
CA THR A 115 -20.63 16.29 -9.81
C THR A 115 -21.10 15.69 -8.50
N GLY A 116 -20.16 15.30 -7.63
CA GLY A 116 -20.49 14.69 -6.33
C GLY A 116 -20.42 13.16 -6.32
N ASN A 117 -19.50 12.58 -7.08
CA ASN A 117 -19.23 11.15 -6.96
C ASN A 117 -18.54 10.90 -5.62
N LYS A 118 -19.13 10.03 -4.81
CA LYS A 118 -18.61 9.69 -3.50
C LYS A 118 -17.99 8.30 -3.54
N ILE A 119 -16.79 8.16 -2.98
CA ILE A 119 -16.13 6.86 -2.83
C ILE A 119 -15.66 6.70 -1.39
N ASP A 120 -16.09 5.63 -0.74
CA ASP A 120 -15.61 5.26 0.59
C ASP A 120 -14.41 4.31 0.43
N LEU A 121 -13.25 4.74 0.89
CA LEU A 121 -11.96 4.05 0.79
C LEU A 121 -11.48 3.57 2.17
N ASN A 122 -10.79 2.43 2.18
CA ASN A 122 -10.07 1.92 3.33
C ASN A 122 -8.57 1.82 3.02
N PHE A 123 -7.77 2.28 3.96
CA PHE A 123 -6.31 2.20 3.98
C PHE A 123 -5.89 1.28 5.13
N TYR A 124 -4.83 0.50 4.94
CA TYR A 124 -4.44 -0.57 5.85
C TYR A 124 -3.05 -0.33 6.41
N SER A 125 -2.89 -0.55 7.71
CA SER A 125 -1.60 -0.56 8.38
C SER A 125 -1.44 -1.80 9.24
N MET A 126 -0.21 -2.24 9.43
CA MET A 126 0.09 -3.38 10.29
C MET A 126 1.41 -3.15 11.02
N LYS A 127 1.33 -3.03 12.34
CA LYS A 127 2.52 -3.02 13.18
C LYS A 127 3.13 -4.43 13.21
N ILE A 128 4.36 -4.55 12.73
CA ILE A 128 5.12 -5.79 12.78
C ILE A 128 5.94 -5.75 14.07
N GLU A 129 5.68 -6.69 14.98
CA GLU A 129 6.53 -6.86 16.16
C GLU A 129 7.76 -7.71 15.81
N PRO A 130 8.98 -7.23 16.09
CA PRO A 130 10.21 -7.92 15.68
C PRO A 130 10.51 -9.21 16.48
N ASN A 131 9.64 -9.62 17.41
CA ASN A 131 9.92 -10.68 18.39
C ASN A 131 9.50 -12.09 17.93
N VAL A 132 9.69 -12.42 16.65
CA VAL A 132 9.51 -13.82 16.20
C VAL A 132 10.81 -14.58 16.46
N THR A 133 10.92 -15.21 17.63
CA THR A 133 12.11 -15.99 18.04
C THR A 133 12.13 -17.42 17.48
N SER A 134 11.06 -17.88 16.84
CA SER A 134 11.01 -19.19 16.19
C SER A 134 9.96 -19.24 15.07
N PHE A 135 10.34 -19.84 13.95
CA PHE A 135 9.42 -20.17 12.86
C PHE A 135 8.83 -21.56 13.10
N THR A 136 7.52 -21.72 12.89
CA THR A 136 6.87 -23.03 12.93
C THR A 136 7.15 -23.81 11.65
N ASP A 137 7.14 -25.14 11.72
CA ASP A 137 7.34 -26.00 10.55
C ASP A 137 6.37 -25.67 9.41
N THR A 138 5.13 -25.27 9.72
CA THR A 138 4.10 -24.86 8.76
C THR A 138 4.39 -23.56 8.03
N GLN A 139 5.12 -22.62 8.63
CA GLN A 139 5.52 -21.36 8.01
C GLN A 139 6.62 -21.57 6.96
N LEU A 140 7.50 -22.54 7.20
CA LEU A 140 8.57 -22.90 6.26
C LEU A 140 8.05 -23.69 5.05
N THR A 141 7.01 -24.52 5.21
CA THR A 141 6.46 -25.31 4.10
C THR A 141 5.78 -24.46 3.03
N ASN A 142 5.24 -23.30 3.40
CA ASN A 142 4.54 -22.40 2.49
C ASN A 142 5.43 -21.27 1.95
N LEU A 143 6.66 -21.12 2.45
CA LEU A 143 7.53 -20.00 2.14
C LEU A 143 7.75 -19.80 0.63
N SER A 144 8.05 -20.87 -0.12
CA SER A 144 8.22 -20.80 -1.58
C SER A 144 6.97 -20.30 -2.30
N LYS A 145 5.79 -20.75 -1.83
CA LYS A 145 4.51 -20.31 -2.39
C LYS A 145 4.28 -18.83 -2.08
N ASP A 146 4.45 -18.44 -0.82
CA ASP A 146 4.25 -17.06 -0.37
C ASP A 146 5.19 -16.09 -1.11
N LEU A 147 6.46 -16.47 -1.31
CA LEU A 147 7.43 -15.69 -2.09
C LEU A 147 7.03 -15.58 -3.57
N SER A 148 6.54 -16.66 -4.17
CA SER A 148 6.05 -16.63 -5.55
C SER A 148 4.82 -15.74 -5.71
N GLU A 149 3.94 -15.69 -4.69
CA GLU A 149 2.78 -14.81 -4.68
C GLU A 149 3.23 -13.35 -4.57
N ILE A 150 4.15 -13.03 -3.67
CA ILE A 150 4.75 -11.68 -3.56
C ILE A 150 5.40 -11.27 -4.89
N GLU A 151 6.16 -12.15 -5.53
CA GLU A 151 6.77 -11.87 -6.83
C GLU A 151 5.72 -11.62 -7.93
N SER A 152 4.59 -12.33 -7.89
CA SER A 152 3.49 -12.08 -8.83
C SER A 152 2.83 -10.72 -8.59
N LEU A 153 2.78 -10.27 -7.33
CA LEU A 153 2.22 -8.98 -6.95
C LEU A 153 3.12 -7.82 -7.36
N THR A 154 4.44 -7.95 -7.19
CA THR A 154 5.40 -6.92 -7.63
C THR A 154 5.36 -6.71 -9.15
N LYS A 155 5.06 -7.75 -9.95
CA LYS A 155 4.91 -7.65 -11.41
C LYS A 155 3.62 -6.96 -11.85
N LYS A 156 2.54 -7.08 -11.07
CA LYS A 156 1.23 -6.49 -11.39
C LYS A 156 1.15 -5.00 -11.09
N ILE A 157 2.04 -4.52 -10.22
CA ILE A 157 2.06 -3.14 -9.76
C ILE A 157 3.29 -2.48 -10.37
N ASN A 158 3.10 -1.40 -11.13
CA ASN A 158 4.22 -0.58 -11.62
C ASN A 158 4.87 0.15 -10.44
N PHE A 159 5.71 -0.56 -9.69
CA PHE A 159 6.47 -0.03 -8.57
C PHE A 159 7.80 0.50 -9.09
N SER A 160 7.94 1.81 -9.26
CA SER A 160 9.26 2.43 -9.34
C SER A 160 9.64 2.93 -7.96
N PHE A 161 10.57 2.25 -7.28
CA PHE A 161 11.23 2.84 -6.13
C PHE A 161 12.04 4.02 -6.65
N LYS A 162 11.61 5.26 -6.37
CA LYS A 162 12.54 6.38 -6.44
C LYS A 162 13.62 6.11 -5.39
N SER A 163 14.88 6.16 -5.80
CA SER A 163 16.03 5.93 -4.94
C SER A 163 15.98 6.84 -3.70
N GLU A 164 16.42 6.30 -2.57
CA GLU A 164 16.41 6.96 -1.25
C GLU A 164 17.26 8.25 -1.17
N GLU A 165 17.92 8.66 -2.26
CA GLU A 165 18.59 9.96 -2.37
C GLU A 165 17.63 11.15 -2.30
N ASP A 166 16.33 10.96 -2.58
CA ASP A 166 15.33 12.03 -2.45
C ASP A 166 14.76 12.19 -1.02
N ASN A 167 14.91 11.19 -0.13
CA ASN A 167 14.36 11.23 1.23
C ASN A 167 15.24 12.02 2.23
N ASN A 168 16.44 12.45 1.82
CA ASN A 168 17.32 13.32 2.61
C ASN A 168 17.11 14.82 2.33
N LYS A 169 16.07 15.20 1.57
CA LYS A 169 15.62 16.59 1.57
C LYS A 169 14.71 16.76 2.77
N ILE A 170 15.28 17.28 3.86
CA ILE A 170 14.54 17.98 4.91
C ILE A 170 13.50 18.84 4.20
N GLU A 171 12.21 18.49 4.31
CA GLU A 171 11.12 19.30 3.80
C GLU A 171 11.11 20.60 4.60
N ASN A 172 11.90 21.56 4.12
CA ASN A 172 11.93 22.90 4.65
C ASN A 172 10.68 23.60 4.12
N TYR A 173 9.52 23.25 4.69
CA TYR A 173 8.26 23.92 4.40
C TYR A 173 8.47 25.41 4.66
N PRO A 174 8.20 26.30 3.68
CA PRO A 174 8.27 27.73 3.94
C PRO A 174 7.23 28.06 5.00
N LYS A 175 7.70 28.30 6.22
CA LYS A 175 6.85 28.86 7.28
C LYS A 175 6.43 30.23 6.81
N LYS A 176 5.12 30.50 6.78
CA LYS A 176 4.61 31.86 6.62
C LYS A 176 5.25 32.73 7.71
N THR A 177 6.19 33.56 7.30
CA THR A 177 6.75 34.60 8.14
C THR A 177 5.75 35.74 8.10
N ASN A 178 4.99 35.86 9.18
CA ASN A 178 4.06 36.93 9.55
C ASN A 178 2.54 36.59 9.40
N PRO A 179 1.81 36.43 10.51
CA PRO A 179 0.36 36.25 10.53
C PRO A 179 -0.43 37.57 10.71
N PHE A 180 0.21 38.73 10.51
CA PHE A 180 -0.43 40.05 10.53
C PHE A 180 -0.22 40.77 9.20
#